data_AF-A0A8T3M6N8-F1
#
_entry.id   AF-A0A8T3M6N8-F1
#
_cell.length_a   1.000
_cell.length_b   1.000
_cell.length_c   1.000
_cell.angle_alpha   90.00
_cell.angle_beta   90.00
_cell.angle_gamma   90.00
#
_symmetry.space_group_name_H-M   'P 1'
#
loop_
_entity.id
_entity.type
_entity.pdbx_description
1 polymer ?
#
loop_
_entity_poly.entity_id
_entity_poly.type
_entity_poly.pdbx_seq_one_letter_code
_entity_poly.pdbx_strand_id
1 'polypeptide(L)' 'MRPSLNILDAELTGRIVDEAKRVLAEVGMEIRGPEMRRRLLEAGLPTNAAGDRVLFPRSVVE' A
#
# COMPACT_ATOMS: atom_id res chain seq x y z
N MET A 1 17.00 -1.69 28.32
CA MET A 1 15.97 -1.08 27.45
C MET A 1 16.64 0.03 26.66
N ARG A 2 16.64 -0.01 25.31
CA ARG A 2 17.19 1.07 24.48
C ARG A 2 16.06 2.08 24.23
N PRO A 3 16.21 3.37 24.59
CA PRO A 3 15.20 4.39 24.29
C PRO A 3 14.99 4.52 22.78
N SER A 4 13.74 4.65 22.34
CA SER A 4 13.38 4.98 20.96
C SER A 4 13.29 6.50 20.80
N LEU A 5 13.84 7.02 19.70
CA LEU A 5 13.64 8.42 19.31
C LEU A 5 12.39 8.52 18.41
N ASN A 6 11.36 9.17 18.91
CA ASN A 6 10.15 9.47 18.13
C ASN A 6 10.21 10.92 17.68
N ILE A 7 10.35 11.12 16.37
CA ILE A 7 10.51 12.45 15.74
C ILE A 7 9.21 12.97 15.14
N LEU A 8 8.22 12.08 14.97
CA LEU A 8 6.89 12.41 14.46
C LEU A 8 5.89 12.35 15.61
N ASP A 9 5.03 13.36 15.69
CA ASP A 9 3.86 13.28 16.56
C ASP A 9 2.82 12.29 15.98
N ALA A 10 1.86 11.91 16.83
CA ALA A 10 0.84 10.92 16.47
C ALA A 10 -0.08 11.40 15.35
N GLU A 11 -0.37 12.71 15.29
CA GLU A 11 -1.23 13.30 14.27
C GLU A 11 -0.57 13.25 12.89
N LEU A 12 0.69 13.66 12.81
CA LEU A 12 1.50 13.61 11.59
C LEU A 12 1.70 12.16 11.13
N THR A 13 1.92 11.23 12.06
CA THR A 13 1.99 9.81 11.74
C THR A 13 0.70 9.31 11.11
N GLY A 14 -0.46 9.65 11.68
CA GLY A 14 -1.77 9.30 11.13
C GLY A 14 -1.95 9.83 9.69
N ARG A 15 -1.61 11.10 9.48
CA ARG A 15 -1.69 11.73 8.14
C ARG A 15 -0.80 11.06 7.11
N ILE A 16 0.42 10.66 7.48
CA ILE A 16 1.35 9.95 6.60
C ILE A 16 0.79 8.58 6.22
N VAL A 17 0.28 7.83 7.20
CA VAL A 17 -0.31 6.50 6.96
C VAL A 17 -1.54 6.62 6.06
N ASP A 18 -2.38 7.62 6.29
CA ASP A 18 -3.56 7.85 5.45
C ASP A 18 -3.20 8.20 4.01
N GLU A 19 -2.20 9.05 3.79
CA GLU A 19 -1.76 9.36 2.44
C GLU A 19 -1.09 8.16 1.77
N ALA A 20 -0.31 7.37 2.51
CA ALA A 20 0.27 6.13 1.99
C ALA A 20 -0.81 5.14 1.55
N LYS A 21 -1.86 4.94 2.36
CA LYS A 21 -3.03 4.11 2.00
C LYS A 21 -3.74 4.64 0.75
N ARG A 22 -3.83 5.96 0.60
CA ARG A 22 -4.41 6.59 -0.59
C ARG A 22 -3.58 6.33 -1.85
N VAL A 23 -2.26 6.52 -1.78
CA VAL A 23 -1.34 6.21 -2.89
C VAL A 23 -1.44 4.74 -3.30
N LEU A 24 -1.50 3.84 -2.33
CA LEU A 24 -1.67 2.41 -2.56
C LEU A 24 -2.99 2.07 -3.28
N ALA A 25 -4.08 2.76 -2.95
CA ALA A 25 -5.39 2.54 -3.55
C ALA A 25 -5.56 3.19 -4.94
N GLU A 26 -5.00 4.38 -5.16
CA GLU A 26 -5.22 5.17 -6.39
C GLU A 26 -4.10 4.98 -7.42
N VAL A 27 -2.85 4.83 -6.98
CA VAL A 27 -1.67 4.71 -7.86
C VAL A 27 -1.24 3.25 -7.97
N GLY A 28 -1.23 2.52 -6.86
CA GLY A 28 -0.79 1.12 -6.79
C GLY A 28 0.70 0.92 -7.05
N MET A 29 1.08 -0.36 -7.14
CA MET A 29 2.47 -0.79 -7.25
C MET A 29 2.72 -1.65 -8.50
N GLU A 30 3.87 -1.45 -9.12
CA GLU A 30 4.39 -2.35 -10.14
C GLU A 30 4.96 -3.60 -9.46
N ILE A 31 4.36 -4.77 -9.72
CA ILE A 31 4.82 -6.04 -9.17
C ILE A 31 5.63 -6.79 -10.23
N ARG A 32 6.95 -6.65 -10.15
CA ARG A 32 7.90 -7.23 -11.13
C ARG A 32 8.02 -8.75 -11.05
N GLY A 33 7.80 -9.33 -9.87
CA GLY A 33 7.82 -10.77 -9.69
C GLY A 33 6.56 -11.42 -10.27
N PRO A 34 6.65 -12.25 -11.31
CA PRO A 34 5.46 -12.79 -11.99
C PRO A 34 4.60 -13.65 -11.06
N GLU A 35 5.24 -14.46 -10.21
CA GLU A 35 4.54 -15.31 -9.25
C GLU A 35 3.84 -14.49 -8.15
N MET A 36 4.46 -13.39 -7.71
CA MET A 36 3.81 -12.50 -6.74
C MET A 36 2.60 -11.79 -7.37
N ARG A 37 2.75 -11.29 -8.60
CA ARG A 37 1.66 -10.66 -9.33
C ARG A 37 0.49 -11.63 -9.49
N ARG A 38 0.76 -12.87 -9.89
CA ARG A 38 -0.26 -13.93 -10.01
C ARG A 38 -1.03 -14.12 -8.71
N ARG A 39 -0.34 -14.31 -7.59
CA ARG A 39 -0.99 -14.54 -6.28
C ARG A 39 -1.84 -13.37 -5.81
N LEU A 40 -1.42 -12.13 -6.07
CA LEU A 40 -2.19 -10.94 -5.70
C LEU A 40 -3.48 -10.81 -6.53
N LEU A 41 -3.40 -11.09 -7.83
CA LEU A 41 -4.58 -11.06 -8.70
C LEU A 41 -5.55 -12.20 -8.39
N GLU A 42 -5.04 -13.39 -8.07
CA GLU A 42 -5.85 -14.54 -7.61
C GLU A 42 -6.53 -14.25 -6.26
N ALA A 43 -5.90 -13.45 -5.41
CA ALA A 43 -6.51 -12.96 -4.17
C ALA A 43 -7.57 -11.86 -4.41
N GLY A 44 -7.78 -11.44 -5.66
CA GLY A 44 -8.82 -10.50 -6.05
C GLY A 44 -8.42 -9.02 -5.99
N LEU A 45 -7.13 -8.69 -5.90
CA LEU A 45 -6.71 -7.30 -5.95
C LEU A 45 -6.91 -6.72 -7.37
N PRO A 46 -7.48 -5.51 -7.50
CA PRO A 46 -7.68 -4.88 -8.78
C PRO A 46 -6.37 -4.35 -9.38
N THR A 47 -6.39 -4.05 -10.68
CA THR A 47 -5.32 -3.30 -11.34
C THR A 47 -5.77 -1.88 -11.63
N ASN A 48 -4.82 -0.98 -11.86
CA ASN A 48 -5.13 0.34 -12.42
C ASN A 48 -5.69 0.21 -13.85
N ALA A 49 -6.12 1.33 -14.43
CA ALA A 49 -6.70 1.37 -15.77
C ALA A 49 -5.74 0.87 -16.88
N ALA A 50 -4.43 1.01 -16.69
CA ALA A 50 -3.43 0.51 -17.63
C ALA A 50 -3.10 -0.99 -17.45
N GLY A 51 -3.52 -1.62 -16.35
CA GLY A 51 -3.29 -3.03 -16.05
C GLY A 51 -1.87 -3.38 -15.59
N ASP A 52 -0.96 -2.39 -15.51
CA ASP A 52 0.45 -2.56 -15.18
C ASP A 52 0.73 -2.51 -13.67
N ARG A 53 -0.15 -1.87 -12.90
CA ARG A 53 -0.04 -1.75 -11.44
C ARG A 53 -1.15 -2.46 -10.71
N VAL A 54 -0.80 -3.14 -9.63
CA VAL A 54 -1.75 -3.72 -8.67
C VAL A 54 -2.15 -2.63 -7.67
N LEU A 55 -3.45 -2.41 -7.51
CA LEU A 55 -4.01 -1.47 -6.55
C LEU A 55 -4.28 -2.21 -5.24
N PHE A 56 -4.13 -1.48 -4.14
CA PHE A 56 -4.37 -1.99 -2.79
C PHE A 56 -5.44 -1.10 -2.13
N PRO A 57 -6.74 -1.42 -2.33
CA PRO A 57 -7.82 -0.67 -1.71
C PRO A 57 -7.68 -0.63 -0.19
N ARG A 58 -8.17 0.44 0.45
CA ARG A 58 -8.09 0.58 1.92
C ARG A 58 -8.61 -0.65 2.65
N SER A 59 -9.72 -1.25 2.19
CA SER A 59 -10.32 -2.46 2.75
C SER A 59 -9.39 -3.68 2.83
N VAL A 60 -8.28 -3.68 2.09
CA VAL A 60 -7.27 -4.76 2.08
C VAL A 60 -6.07 -4.45 2.98
N VAL A 61 -5.81 -3.18 3.26
CA VAL A 61 -4.60 -2.68 3.95
C VAL A 61 -4.89 -2.24 5.39
N GLU A 62 -6.15 -2.33 5.85
CA GLU A 62 -6.50 -2.06 7.26
C GLU A 62 -5.81 -2.99 8.26
#